data_AF-A0A5B7UHB8-F1
#
_entry.id   AF-A0A5B7UHB8-F1
#
_cell.length_a   1.000
_cell.length_b   1.000
_cell.length_c   1.000
_cell.angle_alpha   90.00
_cell.angle_beta   90.00
_cell.angle_gamma   90.00
#
_symmetry.space_group_name_H-M   'P 1'
#
loop_
_entity.id
_entity.type
_entity.pdbx_description
1 polymer ?
#
loop_
_entity_poly.entity_id
_entity_poly.type
_entity_poly.pdbx_seq_one_letter_code
_entity_poly.pdbx_strand_id
1 'polypeptide(L)'
;MTQMADKNISNITYNFLHLPQQITHAGNNISYTYRADGLKLKKVVGTNRVDYLDGFQYANNILQFIPTSEGYYDFVNNRYVYHYTDHLGNVRVSYYRNGSSPTILEESNYYPFGLQHEGYNNYAGNPNYQYKYNGKELQETGMYDYGARMYMPDIGRFGTQDALGEMYYSYSPYGYVANNPIKFIDPTGMWIDIKDGDNTYRYNNGKLYTQNAETQKWDVEATVTGDSYAGQILSAFPLIGKS
;
A
#
# COMPACT_ATOMS: atom_id res chain seq x y z
N MET A 1 -18.63 -0.67 4.64
CA MET A 1 -18.67 0.80 4.49
C MET A 1 -19.13 1.10 3.07
N THR A 2 -20.10 1.97 2.84
CA THR A 2 -20.61 2.27 1.48
C THR A 2 -20.66 3.75 1.15
N GLN A 3 -20.40 4.64 2.12
CA GLN A 3 -20.37 6.09 1.97
C GLN A 3 -19.39 6.69 2.99
N MET A 4 -18.77 7.83 2.68
CA MET A 4 -17.86 8.58 3.55
C MET A 4 -17.97 10.08 3.27
N ALA A 5 -18.76 10.79 4.09
CA ALA A 5 -19.06 12.20 3.87
C ALA A 5 -17.83 13.11 4.04
N ASP A 6 -16.95 12.80 4.98
CA ASP A 6 -15.68 13.49 5.24
C ASP A 6 -14.73 13.49 4.03
N LYS A 7 -14.81 12.43 3.21
CA LYS A 7 -14.04 12.27 1.98
C LYS A 7 -14.83 12.63 0.72
N ASN A 8 -16.01 13.25 0.83
CA ASN A 8 -16.90 13.50 -0.31
C ASN A 8 -17.25 12.24 -1.13
N ILE A 9 -17.30 11.08 -0.48
CA ILE A 9 -17.70 9.80 -1.10
C ILE A 9 -19.18 9.56 -0.79
N SER A 10 -20.01 9.65 -1.82
CA SER A 10 -21.47 9.47 -1.70
C SER A 10 -21.94 8.04 -1.92
N ASN A 11 -21.12 7.20 -2.56
CA ASN A 11 -21.45 5.80 -2.80
C ASN A 11 -20.19 4.98 -3.10
N ILE A 12 -20.16 3.72 -2.65
CA ILE A 12 -19.19 2.70 -3.01
C ILE A 12 -19.96 1.41 -3.30
N THR A 13 -19.78 0.87 -4.49
CA THR A 13 -20.21 -0.49 -4.83
C THR A 13 -19.02 -1.44 -4.81
N TYR A 14 -19.27 -2.70 -4.47
CA TYR A 14 -18.24 -3.72 -4.33
C TYR A 14 -18.51 -4.89 -5.27
N ASN A 15 -17.45 -5.57 -5.70
CA ASN A 15 -17.54 -6.84 -6.41
C ASN A 15 -17.64 -8.03 -5.43
N PHE A 16 -17.71 -9.26 -5.97
CA PHE A 16 -17.77 -10.50 -5.18
C PHE A 16 -16.52 -10.78 -4.33
N LEU A 17 -15.40 -10.07 -4.59
CA LEU A 17 -14.17 -10.15 -3.79
C LEU A 17 -14.13 -9.07 -2.70
N HIS A 18 -15.21 -8.30 -2.52
CA HIS A 18 -15.28 -7.15 -1.63
C HIS A 18 -14.27 -6.03 -1.97
N LEU A 19 -13.86 -5.95 -3.24
CA LEU A 19 -13.06 -4.84 -3.78
C LEU A 19 -13.98 -3.75 -4.36
N PRO A 20 -13.66 -2.45 -4.19
CA PRO A 20 -14.46 -1.37 -4.73
C PRO A 20 -14.58 -1.46 -6.26
N GLN A 21 -15.80 -1.66 -6.78
CA GLN A 21 -16.06 -1.67 -8.22
C GLN A 21 -16.29 -0.26 -8.76
N GLN A 22 -17.04 0.57 -8.03
CA GLN A 22 -17.26 1.97 -8.35
C GLN A 22 -17.34 2.80 -7.08
N ILE A 23 -16.73 3.99 -7.12
CA ILE A 23 -16.79 5.00 -6.06
C ILE A 23 -17.28 6.31 -6.66
N THR A 24 -18.32 6.90 -6.08
CA THR A 24 -18.78 8.25 -6.44
C THR A 24 -18.13 9.27 -5.50
N HIS A 25 -17.06 9.90 -5.96
CA HIS A 25 -16.21 10.83 -5.22
C HIS A 25 -16.30 12.25 -5.79
N ALA A 26 -16.70 13.22 -4.96
CA ALA A 26 -16.88 14.62 -5.36
C ALA A 26 -17.70 14.81 -6.65
N GLY A 27 -18.76 14.02 -6.82
CA GLY A 27 -19.65 14.03 -7.99
C GLY A 27 -19.12 13.28 -9.22
N ASN A 28 -17.89 12.77 -9.19
CA ASN A 28 -17.30 11.97 -10.26
C ASN A 28 -17.33 10.48 -9.92
N ASN A 29 -17.53 9.63 -10.93
CA ASN A 29 -17.41 8.19 -10.77
C ASN A 29 -15.98 7.74 -11.06
N ILE A 30 -15.43 6.99 -10.11
CA ILE A 30 -14.20 6.23 -10.24
C ILE A 30 -14.60 4.77 -10.38
N SER A 31 -14.26 4.13 -11.49
CA SER A 31 -14.60 2.72 -11.75
C SER A 31 -13.34 1.87 -11.86
N TYR A 32 -13.36 0.69 -11.26
CA TYR A 32 -12.23 -0.23 -11.23
C TYR A 32 -12.57 -1.54 -11.94
N THR A 33 -11.58 -2.12 -12.61
CA THR A 33 -11.68 -3.47 -13.19
C THR A 33 -10.56 -4.32 -12.63
N TYR A 34 -10.92 -5.51 -12.17
CA TYR A 34 -10.01 -6.48 -11.57
C TYR A 34 -10.05 -7.79 -12.34
N ARG A 35 -8.96 -8.54 -12.25
CA ARG A 35 -8.93 -9.98 -12.54
C ARG A 35 -9.69 -10.76 -11.46
N ALA A 36 -9.96 -12.03 -11.75
CA ALA A 36 -10.59 -12.95 -10.80
C ALA A 36 -9.76 -13.23 -9.54
N ASP A 37 -8.45 -12.98 -9.59
CA ASP A 37 -7.52 -13.08 -8.45
C ASP A 37 -7.44 -11.78 -7.62
N GLY A 38 -8.20 -10.74 -7.99
CA GLY A 38 -8.18 -9.44 -7.31
C GLY A 38 -7.14 -8.46 -7.83
N LEU A 39 -6.29 -8.82 -8.80
CA LEU A 39 -5.34 -7.88 -9.38
C LEU A 39 -6.06 -6.78 -10.16
N LYS A 40 -5.81 -5.52 -9.80
CA LYS A 40 -6.36 -4.35 -10.52
C LYS A 40 -5.75 -4.26 -11.92
N LEU A 41 -6.62 -4.23 -12.94
CA LEU A 41 -6.25 -4.10 -14.35
C LEU A 41 -6.48 -2.69 -14.89
N LYS A 42 -7.49 -1.99 -14.37
CA LYS A 42 -7.91 -0.70 -14.91
C LYS A 42 -8.61 0.16 -13.87
N LYS A 43 -8.40 1.46 -13.98
CA LYS A 43 -9.15 2.53 -13.29
C LYS A 43 -9.67 3.53 -14.31
N VAL A 44 -10.88 4.02 -14.13
CA VAL A 44 -11.47 5.10 -14.94
C VAL A 44 -12.00 6.18 -14.00
N VAL A 45 -11.48 7.40 -14.13
CA VAL A 45 -11.93 8.59 -13.39
C VAL A 45 -12.54 9.57 -14.39
N GLY A 46 -13.87 9.66 -14.43
CA GLY A 46 -14.55 10.41 -15.48
C GLY A 46 -14.20 9.84 -16.86
N THR A 47 -13.46 10.60 -17.68
CA THR A 47 -12.97 10.15 -19.00
C THR A 47 -11.53 9.63 -18.98
N ASN A 48 -10.79 9.84 -17.89
CA ASN A 48 -9.39 9.43 -17.79
C ASN A 48 -9.29 7.95 -17.45
N ARG A 49 -8.62 7.18 -18.32
CA ARG A 49 -8.42 5.74 -18.15
C ARG A 49 -6.96 5.46 -17.81
N VAL A 50 -6.74 4.67 -16.75
CA VAL A 50 -5.44 4.12 -16.38
C VAL A 50 -5.48 2.61 -16.50
N ASP A 51 -4.59 2.02 -17.29
CA ASP A 51 -4.43 0.57 -17.42
C ASP A 51 -3.13 0.11 -16.74
N TYR A 52 -3.20 -1.02 -16.06
CA TYR A 52 -2.11 -1.61 -15.28
C TYR A 52 -1.71 -2.94 -15.91
N LEU A 53 -0.45 -3.06 -16.33
CA LEU A 53 0.09 -4.27 -16.96
C LEU A 53 1.47 -4.61 -16.38
N ASP A 54 1.51 -5.52 -15.40
CA ASP A 54 2.75 -5.99 -14.77
C ASP A 54 3.70 -4.86 -14.33
N GLY A 55 3.13 -3.82 -13.71
CA GLY A 55 3.85 -2.63 -13.23
C GLY A 55 3.89 -1.48 -14.24
N PHE A 56 3.64 -1.74 -15.52
CA PHE A 56 3.58 -0.72 -16.56
C PHE A 56 2.25 0.01 -16.41
N GLN A 57 2.29 1.35 -16.38
CA GLN A 57 1.09 2.16 -16.31
C GLN A 57 0.88 2.94 -17.59
N TYR A 58 -0.33 2.84 -18.13
CA TYR A 58 -0.78 3.57 -19.29
C TYR A 58 -1.89 4.53 -18.89
N ALA A 59 -1.81 5.78 -19.34
CA ALA A 59 -2.92 6.73 -19.27
C ALA A 59 -3.46 6.95 -20.68
N ASN A 60 -4.74 6.66 -20.90
CA ASN A 60 -5.42 6.83 -22.20
C ASN A 60 -4.67 6.18 -23.38
N ASN A 61 -4.17 4.95 -23.20
CA ASN A 61 -3.31 4.18 -24.13
C ASN A 61 -1.87 4.69 -24.32
N ILE A 62 -1.44 5.70 -23.57
CA ILE A 62 -0.06 6.21 -23.63
C ILE A 62 0.72 5.67 -22.43
N LEU A 63 1.85 5.01 -22.68
CA LEU A 63 2.75 4.54 -21.62
C LEU A 63 3.29 5.73 -20.83
N GLN A 64 3.07 5.73 -19.51
CA GLN A 64 3.50 6.82 -18.62
C GLN A 64 4.85 6.49 -17.99
N PHE A 65 4.95 5.34 -17.34
CA PHE A 65 6.19 4.89 -16.72
C PHE A 65 6.30 3.38 -16.59
N ILE A 66 7.53 2.93 -16.36
CA ILE A 66 7.86 1.56 -15.97
C ILE A 66 8.68 1.61 -14.67
N PRO A 67 8.33 0.80 -13.65
CA PRO A 67 9.08 0.74 -12.39
C PRO A 67 10.46 0.11 -12.58
N THR A 68 11.41 0.52 -11.74
CA THR A 68 12.74 -0.05 -11.62
C THR A 68 13.05 -0.36 -10.15
N SER A 69 14.17 -1.01 -9.88
CA SER A 69 14.58 -1.34 -8.50
C SER A 69 14.80 -0.11 -7.62
N GLU A 70 15.14 1.03 -8.20
CA GLU A 70 15.49 2.27 -7.49
C GLU A 70 14.52 3.43 -7.77
N GLY A 71 13.43 3.19 -8.50
CA GLY A 71 12.49 4.24 -8.90
C GLY A 71 11.67 3.85 -10.12
N TYR A 72 11.70 4.67 -11.16
CA TYR A 72 11.00 4.40 -12.41
C TYR A 72 11.59 5.16 -13.59
N TYR A 73 11.27 4.71 -14.80
CA TYR A 73 11.52 5.46 -16.03
C TYR A 73 10.25 6.20 -16.45
N ASP A 74 10.32 7.53 -16.55
CA ASP A 74 9.25 8.40 -17.02
C ASP A 74 9.32 8.52 -18.55
N PHE A 75 8.34 7.95 -19.24
CA PHE A 75 8.24 7.99 -20.71
C PHE A 75 7.70 9.32 -21.23
N VAL A 76 6.95 10.07 -20.42
CA VAL A 76 6.42 11.38 -20.81
C VAL A 76 7.56 12.39 -20.92
N ASN A 77 8.48 12.33 -19.95
CA ASN A 77 9.61 13.24 -19.88
C ASN A 77 10.96 12.62 -20.29
N ASN A 78 10.94 11.37 -20.75
CA ASN A 78 12.10 10.62 -21.24
C ASN A 78 13.30 10.64 -20.26
N ARG A 79 13.06 10.34 -18.98
CA ARG A 79 14.08 10.42 -17.92
C ARG A 79 13.92 9.33 -16.87
N TYR A 80 15.03 8.96 -16.23
CA TYR A 80 15.01 8.15 -15.02
C TYR A 80 14.70 9.04 -13.80
N VAL A 81 13.79 8.56 -12.95
CA VAL A 81 13.48 9.11 -11.64
C VAL A 81 13.90 8.08 -10.59
N TYR A 82 14.66 8.53 -9.61
CA TYR A 82 15.20 7.74 -8.52
C TYR A 82 14.50 8.10 -7.22
N HIS A 83 14.40 7.12 -6.32
CA HIS A 83 13.78 7.27 -5.02
C HIS A 83 14.81 7.14 -3.91
N TYR A 84 14.72 8.06 -2.96
CA TYR A 84 15.28 7.90 -1.64
C TYR A 84 14.15 7.44 -0.69
N THR A 85 14.29 6.23 -0.15
CA THR A 85 13.27 5.61 0.70
C THR A 85 13.70 5.49 2.15
N ASP A 86 12.73 5.44 3.07
CA ASP A 86 13.00 5.10 4.47
C ASP A 86 13.14 3.57 4.71
N HIS A 87 13.28 3.16 5.97
CA HIS A 87 13.48 1.75 6.34
C HIS A 87 12.28 0.85 6.01
N LEU A 88 11.09 1.41 5.81
CA LEU A 88 9.88 0.69 5.37
C LEU A 88 9.66 0.78 3.87
N GLY A 89 10.56 1.44 3.13
CA GLY A 89 10.42 1.63 1.68
C GLY A 89 9.47 2.76 1.29
N ASN A 90 9.10 3.65 2.22
CA ASN A 90 8.28 4.82 1.86
C ASN A 90 9.14 5.81 1.06
N VAL A 91 8.63 6.29 -0.08
CA VAL A 91 9.34 7.27 -0.90
C VAL A 91 9.37 8.62 -0.19
N ARG A 92 10.56 9.07 0.22
CA ARG A 92 10.77 10.35 0.92
C ARG A 92 11.17 11.47 -0.03
N VAL A 93 12.01 11.17 -1.01
CA VAL A 93 12.44 12.10 -2.04
C VAL A 93 12.48 11.37 -3.37
N SER A 94 11.88 11.96 -4.39
CA SER A 94 12.07 11.55 -5.78
C SER A 94 12.91 12.59 -6.49
N TYR A 95 13.91 12.16 -7.24
CA TYR A 95 14.83 13.06 -7.93
C TYR A 95 15.27 12.47 -9.27
N TYR A 96 15.73 13.33 -10.18
CA TYR A 96 16.23 12.90 -11.49
C TYR A 96 17.57 13.57 -11.77
N ARG A 97 18.32 13.01 -12.71
CA ARG A 97 19.59 13.61 -13.17
C ARG A 97 19.32 14.75 -14.14
N ASN A 98 19.86 15.92 -13.85
CA ASN A 98 19.85 17.08 -14.73
C ASN A 98 21.30 17.53 -15.03
N GLY A 99 21.83 17.14 -16.19
CA GLY A 99 23.24 17.33 -16.51
C GLY A 99 24.16 16.52 -15.57
N SER A 100 24.95 17.22 -14.76
CA SER A 100 25.88 16.63 -13.78
C SER A 100 25.36 16.67 -12.34
N SER A 101 24.15 17.17 -12.10
CA SER A 101 23.59 17.34 -10.75
C SER A 101 22.22 16.67 -10.62
N PRO A 102 21.87 16.16 -9.43
CA PRO A 102 20.51 15.72 -9.15
C PRO A 102 19.57 16.94 -9.00
N THR A 103 18.33 16.79 -9.44
CA THR A 103 17.25 17.76 -9.23
C THR A 103 16.09 17.06 -8.54
N ILE A 104 15.59 17.66 -7.45
CA ILE A 104 14.45 17.14 -6.69
C ILE A 104 13.19 17.30 -7.53
N LEU A 105 12.42 16.22 -7.63
CA LEU A 105 11.13 16.15 -8.32
C LEU A 105 9.96 16.19 -7.32
N GLU A 106 10.10 15.51 -6.19
CA GLU A 106 9.07 15.43 -5.15
C GLU A 106 9.73 15.21 -3.79
N GLU A 107 9.16 15.83 -2.76
CA GLU A 107 9.46 15.52 -1.36
C GLU A 107 8.16 15.08 -0.68
N SER A 108 8.21 13.95 0.02
CA SER A 108 7.05 13.36 0.69
C SER A 108 7.42 12.93 2.10
N ASN A 109 6.82 13.59 3.07
CA ASN A 109 6.99 13.28 4.48
C ASN A 109 5.69 12.72 5.03
N TYR A 110 5.75 11.66 5.84
CA TYR A 110 4.56 10.97 6.32
C TYR A 110 4.49 10.92 7.85
N TYR A 111 3.26 11.01 8.35
CA TYR A 111 2.91 10.57 9.70
C TYR A 111 3.09 9.05 9.79
N PRO A 112 3.17 8.47 11.01
CA PRO A 112 3.41 7.03 11.17
C PRO A 112 2.44 6.14 10.38
N PHE A 113 1.16 6.54 10.29
CA PHE A 113 0.12 5.82 9.56
C PHE A 113 0.04 6.16 8.06
N GLY A 114 1.01 6.90 7.51
CA GLY A 114 1.14 7.11 6.08
C GLY A 114 0.42 8.33 5.52
N LEU A 115 -0.22 9.15 6.37
CA LEU A 115 -0.76 10.44 5.94
C LEU A 115 0.40 11.37 5.58
N GLN A 116 0.39 11.92 4.36
CA GLN A 116 1.43 12.85 3.93
C GLN A 116 1.26 14.18 4.68
N HIS A 117 2.37 14.74 5.16
CA HIS A 117 2.40 16.05 5.79
C HIS A 117 2.12 17.13 4.75
N GLU A 118 1.47 18.23 5.17
CA GLU A 118 1.16 19.36 4.31
C GLU A 118 1.95 20.61 4.70
N GLY A 119 2.08 21.56 3.78
CA GLY A 119 2.61 22.91 4.05
C GLY A 119 4.09 23.14 3.75
N TYR A 120 4.86 22.10 3.41
CA TYR A 120 6.30 22.26 3.11
C TYR A 120 6.87 21.29 2.04
N ASN A 121 6.01 20.51 1.38
CA ASN A 121 6.40 19.76 0.18
C ASN A 121 6.26 20.69 -1.03
N ASN A 122 7.32 21.42 -1.36
CA ASN A 122 7.27 22.50 -2.35
C ASN A 122 7.35 22.02 -3.81
N TYR A 123 7.53 20.71 -4.02
CA TYR A 123 7.68 20.10 -5.33
C TYR A 123 6.43 19.29 -5.70
N ALA A 124 5.87 19.56 -6.89
CA ALA A 124 4.59 19.00 -7.33
C ALA A 124 4.65 17.53 -7.79
N GLY A 125 5.85 16.94 -7.92
CA GLY A 125 6.02 15.56 -8.36
C GLY A 125 5.58 15.29 -9.80
N ASN A 126 5.53 14.01 -10.15
CA ASN A 126 4.92 13.56 -11.40
C ASN A 126 3.46 13.19 -11.12
N PRO A 127 2.47 13.90 -11.70
CA PRO A 127 1.06 13.63 -11.43
C PRO A 127 0.61 12.23 -11.87
N ASN A 128 1.34 11.58 -12.78
CA ASN A 128 1.04 10.22 -13.20
C ASN A 128 1.63 9.17 -12.26
N TYR A 129 2.60 9.53 -11.41
CA TYR A 129 3.24 8.59 -10.49
C TYR A 129 2.68 8.77 -9.08
N GLN A 130 1.76 7.87 -8.68
CA GLN A 130 1.04 7.97 -7.41
C GLN A 130 1.49 6.94 -6.36
N TYR A 131 2.62 6.26 -6.55
CA TYR A 131 3.12 5.28 -5.58
C TYR A 131 3.96 5.97 -4.49
N LYS A 132 3.45 5.97 -3.26
CA LYS A 132 4.00 6.80 -2.16
C LYS A 132 4.34 5.97 -0.92
N TYR A 133 3.41 5.92 0.04
CA TYR A 133 3.57 5.16 1.28
C TYR A 133 3.54 3.65 1.01
N ASN A 134 4.51 2.92 1.56
CA ASN A 134 4.78 1.49 1.35
C ASN A 134 4.80 1.07 -0.13
N GLY A 135 5.13 1.98 -1.05
CA GLY A 135 5.07 1.73 -2.49
C GLY A 135 3.65 1.46 -3.00
N LYS A 136 2.62 1.91 -2.28
CA LYS A 136 1.21 1.75 -2.64
C LYS A 136 0.69 2.98 -3.37
N GLU A 137 -0.21 2.74 -4.31
CA GLU A 137 -0.79 3.78 -5.15
C GLU A 137 -1.84 4.57 -4.35
N LEU A 138 -1.62 5.87 -4.21
CA LEU A 138 -2.61 6.79 -3.67
C LEU A 138 -3.72 7.02 -4.70
N GLN A 139 -4.96 6.73 -4.33
CA GLN A 139 -6.15 6.96 -5.14
C GLN A 139 -6.65 8.39 -4.99
N GLU A 140 -7.51 8.82 -5.92
CA GLU A 140 -8.14 10.14 -5.96
C GLU A 140 -9.00 10.41 -4.71
N THR A 141 -9.43 9.35 -4.03
CA THR A 141 -10.18 9.38 -2.77
C THR A 141 -9.30 9.63 -1.54
N GLY A 142 -7.98 9.74 -1.70
CA GLY A 142 -7.02 9.82 -0.60
C GLY A 142 -6.78 8.50 0.13
N MET A 143 -7.18 7.37 -0.47
CA MET A 143 -6.94 6.02 0.06
C MET A 143 -5.80 5.35 -0.71
N TYR A 144 -4.99 4.54 -0.02
CA TYR A 144 -3.97 3.72 -0.65
C TYR A 144 -4.55 2.38 -1.10
N ASP A 145 -4.22 1.97 -2.32
CA ASP A 145 -4.57 0.64 -2.82
C ASP A 145 -3.52 -0.40 -2.41
N TYR A 146 -3.86 -1.25 -1.45
CA TYR A 146 -3.00 -2.33 -0.99
C TYR A 146 -3.20 -3.64 -1.77
N GLY A 147 -4.15 -3.68 -2.71
CA GLY A 147 -4.51 -4.89 -3.46
C GLY A 147 -5.80 -5.50 -2.92
N ALA A 148 -5.73 -6.17 -1.76
CA ALA A 148 -6.91 -6.81 -1.18
C ALA A 148 -7.86 -5.82 -0.48
N ARG A 149 -7.37 -4.66 -0.05
CA ARG A 149 -8.13 -3.65 0.70
C ARG A 149 -7.66 -2.24 0.37
N MET A 150 -8.57 -1.27 0.47
CA MET A 150 -8.23 0.16 0.45
C MET A 150 -7.88 0.63 1.85
N TYR A 151 -6.72 1.26 2.01
CA TYR A 151 -6.22 1.77 3.28
C TYR A 151 -6.44 3.28 3.41
N MET A 152 -6.94 3.72 4.56
CA MET A 152 -7.17 5.12 4.90
C MET A 152 -6.06 5.61 5.83
N PRO A 153 -5.07 6.36 5.32
CA PRO A 153 -3.92 6.79 6.11
C PRO A 153 -4.26 7.84 7.17
N ASP A 154 -5.34 8.61 6.96
CA ASP A 154 -5.81 9.67 7.85
C ASP A 154 -6.39 9.15 9.17
N ILE A 155 -7.01 7.97 9.15
CA ILE A 155 -7.54 7.32 10.36
C ILE A 155 -6.77 6.03 10.73
N GLY A 156 -5.82 5.59 9.90
CA GLY A 156 -4.99 4.42 10.15
C GLY A 156 -5.76 3.10 10.11
N ARG A 157 -6.73 2.95 9.20
CA ARG A 157 -7.63 1.78 9.10
C ARG A 157 -7.87 1.36 7.65
N PHE A 158 -8.21 0.09 7.45
CA PHE A 158 -8.74 -0.39 6.17
C PHE A 158 -10.21 0.00 6.00
N GLY A 159 -10.65 0.24 4.77
CA GLY A 159 -12.04 0.58 4.42
C GLY A 159 -12.98 -0.62 4.40
N THR A 160 -12.43 -1.83 4.38
CA THR A 160 -13.17 -3.10 4.36
C THR A 160 -12.65 -4.04 5.44
N GLN A 161 -13.52 -4.95 5.87
CA GLN A 161 -13.21 -5.95 6.89
C GLN A 161 -12.13 -6.91 6.38
N ASP A 162 -11.19 -7.28 7.25
CA ASP A 162 -10.23 -8.34 6.99
C ASP A 162 -10.94 -9.68 6.77
N ALA A 163 -10.62 -10.35 5.66
CA ALA A 163 -11.09 -11.70 5.40
C ALA A 163 -10.57 -12.71 6.45
N LEU A 164 -9.45 -12.42 7.10
CA LEU A 164 -8.85 -13.20 8.17
C LEU A 164 -9.19 -12.65 9.56
N GLY A 165 -10.14 -11.71 9.67
CA GLY A 165 -10.47 -11.05 10.94
C GLY A 165 -10.93 -12.00 12.05
N GLU A 166 -11.53 -13.14 11.70
CA GLU A 166 -11.97 -14.17 12.66
C GLU A 166 -10.80 -14.90 13.35
N MET A 167 -9.60 -14.83 12.79
CA MET A 167 -8.42 -15.42 13.43
C MET A 167 -7.96 -14.64 14.67
N TYR A 168 -8.47 -13.40 14.86
CA TYR A 168 -7.98 -12.44 15.85
C TYR A 168 -9.11 -11.66 16.56
N TYR A 169 -9.87 -12.31 17.45
CA TYR A 169 -11.01 -11.67 18.15
C TYR A 169 -10.64 -10.47 19.03
N SER A 170 -9.41 -10.41 19.53
CA SER A 170 -8.95 -9.27 20.35
C SER A 170 -8.61 -8.02 19.53
N TYR A 171 -8.65 -8.11 18.20
CA TYR A 171 -8.24 -7.04 17.31
C TYR A 171 -9.36 -6.61 16.35
N SER A 172 -9.37 -5.33 16.00
CA SER A 172 -10.37 -4.81 15.06
C SER A 172 -10.11 -5.40 13.67
N PRO A 173 -11.13 -5.91 12.96
CA PRO A 173 -10.95 -6.44 11.62
C PRO A 173 -10.71 -5.33 10.57
N TYR A 174 -10.66 -4.06 10.99
CA TYR A 174 -10.28 -2.91 10.17
C TYR A 174 -8.89 -2.36 10.53
N GLY A 175 -8.23 -2.92 11.54
CA GLY A 175 -6.97 -2.38 12.04
C GLY A 175 -5.81 -2.57 11.06
N TYR A 176 -4.92 -1.58 11.01
CA TYR A 176 -3.70 -1.64 10.22
C TYR A 176 -2.53 -2.13 11.09
N VAL A 177 -1.83 -3.18 10.64
CA VAL A 177 -0.53 -3.66 11.17
C VAL A 177 -0.39 -3.65 12.71
N ALA A 178 -1.38 -4.17 13.43
CA ALA A 178 -1.38 -4.21 14.90
C ALA A 178 -1.19 -2.83 15.59
N ASN A 179 -1.51 -1.73 14.92
CA ASN A 179 -1.29 -0.35 15.35
C ASN A 179 0.20 0.01 15.55
N ASN A 180 1.12 -0.69 14.87
CA ASN A 180 2.54 -0.37 14.91
C ASN A 180 3.13 -0.18 13.50
N PRO A 181 2.70 0.87 12.78
CA PRO A 181 3.11 1.13 11.40
C PRO A 181 4.55 1.68 11.27
N ILE A 182 5.26 1.86 12.40
CA ILE A 182 6.68 2.25 12.40
C ILE A 182 7.59 1.04 12.14
N LYS A 183 7.14 -0.17 12.49
CA LYS A 183 7.93 -1.40 12.38
C LYS A 183 7.34 -2.40 11.40
N PHE A 184 6.02 -2.33 11.19
CA PHE A 184 5.27 -3.33 10.47
C PHE A 184 4.65 -2.73 9.20
N ILE A 185 4.53 -3.57 8.16
CA ILE A 185 3.95 -3.20 6.87
C ILE A 185 2.96 -4.29 6.48
N ASP A 186 1.86 -3.93 5.81
CA ASP A 186 1.03 -4.92 5.12
C ASP A 186 1.34 -4.88 3.61
N PRO A 187 2.02 -5.87 3.01
CA PRO A 187 2.38 -5.79 1.60
C PRO A 187 1.21 -6.00 0.64
N THR A 188 0.09 -6.59 1.06
CA THR A 188 -1.00 -7.00 0.15
C THR A 188 -2.39 -6.62 0.65
N GLY A 189 -2.47 -5.98 1.80
CA GLY A 189 -3.72 -5.80 2.53
C GLY A 189 -4.22 -7.12 3.11
N MET A 190 -3.38 -8.10 3.43
CA MET A 190 -3.82 -9.41 3.96
C MET A 190 -2.92 -9.98 5.06
N TRP A 191 -1.64 -9.62 5.11
CA TRP A 191 -0.69 -10.16 6.07
C TRP A 191 0.30 -9.10 6.50
N ILE A 192 0.91 -9.29 7.66
CA ILE A 192 1.80 -8.30 8.25
C ILE A 192 3.24 -8.79 8.10
N ASP A 193 4.08 -8.00 7.43
CA ASP A 193 5.52 -8.18 7.42
C ASP A 193 6.16 -7.33 8.52
N ILE A 194 7.06 -7.95 9.27
CA ILE A 194 7.68 -7.42 10.48
C ILE A 194 9.18 -7.38 10.25
N LYS A 195 9.78 -6.19 10.36
CA LYS A 195 11.23 -6.03 10.34
C LYS A 195 11.79 -6.02 11.76
N ASP A 196 12.69 -6.95 12.06
CA ASP A 196 13.39 -7.06 13.35
C ASP A 196 14.90 -7.26 13.10
N GLY A 197 15.64 -6.14 13.11
CA GLY A 197 17.02 -6.11 12.65
C GLY A 197 17.11 -6.51 11.17
N ASP A 198 17.97 -7.48 10.88
CA ASP A 198 18.14 -8.03 9.53
C ASP A 198 17.08 -9.09 9.15
N ASN A 199 16.26 -9.51 10.12
CA ASN A 199 15.24 -10.53 9.89
C ASN A 199 13.92 -9.89 9.47
N THR A 200 13.25 -10.52 8.50
CA THR A 200 11.86 -10.21 8.17
C THR A 200 10.99 -11.41 8.48
N TYR A 201 9.94 -11.19 9.27
CA TYR A 201 8.93 -12.21 9.56
C TYR A 201 7.61 -11.85 8.89
N ARG A 202 6.85 -12.86 8.49
CA ARG A 202 5.49 -12.69 7.96
C ARG A 202 4.50 -13.32 8.90
N TYR A 203 3.56 -12.51 9.37
CA TYR A 203 2.42 -12.96 10.11
C TYR A 203 1.22 -13.14 9.17
N ASN A 204 0.81 -14.38 8.96
CA ASN A 204 -0.28 -14.73 8.06
C ASN A 204 -1.12 -15.85 8.66
N ASN A 205 -2.44 -15.66 8.69
CA ASN A 205 -3.42 -16.66 9.13
C ASN A 205 -3.08 -17.33 10.48
N GLY A 206 -2.66 -16.50 11.43
CA GLY A 206 -2.32 -16.86 12.80
C GLY A 206 -0.94 -17.46 12.99
N LYS A 207 -0.19 -17.65 11.91
CA LYS A 207 1.16 -18.21 11.97
C LYS A 207 2.19 -17.17 11.62
N LEU A 208 3.37 -17.34 12.21
CA LEU A 208 4.53 -16.53 11.90
C LEU A 208 5.50 -17.36 11.06
N TYR A 209 5.97 -16.77 9.97
CA TYR A 209 6.90 -17.39 9.03
C TYR A 209 8.18 -16.55 8.95
N THR A 210 9.32 -17.22 8.84
CA THR A 210 10.56 -16.57 8.38
C THR A 210 10.80 -16.91 6.92
N GLN A 211 11.53 -16.06 6.20
CA GLN A 211 11.86 -16.30 4.81
C GLN A 211 13.03 -17.29 4.72
N ASN A 212 12.87 -18.34 3.93
CA ASN A 212 13.95 -19.26 3.61
C ASN A 212 15.00 -18.52 2.76
N ALA A 213 16.25 -18.49 3.25
CA ALA A 213 17.34 -17.75 2.60
C ALA A 213 17.66 -18.27 1.18
N GLU A 214 17.48 -19.56 0.92
CA GLU A 214 17.81 -20.21 -0.35
C GLU A 214 16.67 -20.10 -1.37
N THR A 215 15.42 -20.29 -0.93
CA THR A 215 14.26 -20.36 -1.83
C THR A 215 13.46 -19.07 -1.89
N GLN A 216 13.73 -18.11 -0.99
CA GLN A 216 12.99 -16.86 -0.82
C GLN A 216 11.49 -17.07 -0.48
N LYS A 217 11.11 -18.29 -0.07
CA LYS A 217 9.73 -18.64 0.31
C LYS A 217 9.46 -18.42 1.81
N TRP A 218 8.19 -18.23 2.14
CA TRP A 218 7.68 -17.98 3.49
C TRP A 218 7.05 -19.25 4.09
N ASP A 219 7.85 -20.31 4.25
CA ASP A 219 7.37 -21.65 4.62
C ASP A 219 7.98 -22.20 5.92
N VAL A 220 8.93 -21.49 6.53
CA VAL A 220 9.52 -21.91 7.81
C VAL A 220 8.75 -21.26 8.96
N GLU A 221 7.99 -22.04 9.72
CA GLU A 221 7.27 -21.57 10.91
C GLU A 221 8.30 -21.09 11.95
N ALA A 222 8.22 -19.81 12.30
CA ALA A 222 9.22 -19.13 13.12
C ALA A 222 8.90 -19.31 14.61
N THR A 223 9.89 -19.76 15.38
CA THR A 223 9.85 -19.72 16.85
C THR A 223 10.58 -18.47 17.31
N VAL A 224 9.84 -17.49 17.82
CA VAL A 224 10.40 -16.24 18.35
C VAL A 224 10.20 -16.15 19.85
N THR A 225 11.19 -15.57 20.52
CA THR A 225 11.13 -15.24 21.94
C THR A 225 10.12 -14.10 22.15
N GLY A 226 9.41 -14.14 23.29
CA GLY A 226 8.32 -13.20 23.59
C GLY A 226 8.72 -11.72 23.59
N ASP A 227 10.00 -11.43 23.79
CA ASP A 227 10.54 -10.06 23.87
C ASP A 227 10.86 -9.44 22.49
N SER A 228 10.94 -10.26 21.43
CA SER A 228 11.17 -9.79 20.05
C SER A 228 9.94 -9.05 19.50
N TYR A 229 10.10 -8.22 18.46
CA TYR A 229 8.96 -7.51 17.87
C TYR A 229 7.94 -8.47 17.25
N ALA A 230 8.42 -9.59 16.70
CA ALA A 230 7.56 -10.65 16.23
C ALA A 230 6.86 -11.40 17.39
N GLY A 231 7.52 -11.52 18.54
CA GLY A 231 6.90 -11.99 19.79
C GLY A 231 5.80 -11.07 20.31
N GLN A 232 5.98 -9.74 20.19
CA GLN A 232 4.96 -8.75 20.54
C GLN A 232 3.70 -8.85 19.65
N ILE A 233 3.87 -9.19 18.37
CA ILE A 233 2.72 -9.47 17.46
C ILE A 233 1.99 -10.73 17.90
N LEU A 234 2.72 -11.83 18.18
CA LEU A 234 2.12 -13.07 18.66
C LEU A 234 1.39 -12.91 20.00
N SER A 235 1.87 -12.04 20.88
CA SER A 235 1.19 -11.72 22.13
C SER A 235 0.02 -10.75 21.96
N ALA A 236 0.07 -9.86 20.96
CA ALA A 236 -1.02 -8.94 20.61
C ALA A 236 -2.18 -9.64 19.86
N PHE A 237 -1.90 -10.72 19.15
CA PHE A 237 -2.89 -11.54 18.43
C PHE A 237 -2.99 -12.97 19.00
N PRO A 238 -3.45 -13.14 20.25
CA PRO A 238 -3.65 -14.47 20.82
C PRO A 238 -4.66 -15.26 19.98
N LEU A 239 -4.21 -16.39 19.44
CA LEU A 239 -5.01 -17.31 18.65
C LEU A 239 -6.03 -18.03 19.53
N ILE A 240 -7.18 -18.39 18.94
CA ILE A 240 -8.02 -19.45 19.50
C ILE A 240 -7.32 -20.79 19.25
N GLY A 241 -7.05 -21.55 20.32
CA GLY A 241 -6.62 -22.95 20.21
C GLY A 241 -5.39 -23.38 21.00
N LYS A 242 -4.83 -22.55 21.90
CA LYS A 242 -3.97 -23.06 22.98
C LYS A 242 -4.85 -23.53 24.15
N SER A 243 -5.53 -24.66 23.97
CA SER A 243 -6.14 -25.45 25.05
C SER A 243 -5.71 -26.90 24.91
#